data_AF-A0A9W8FC89-F1
#
_entry.id   AF-A0A9W8FC89-F1
#
_cell.length_a   1.000
_cell.length_b   1.000
_cell.length_c   1.000
_cell.angle_alpha   90.00
_cell.angle_beta   90.00
_cell.angle_gamma   90.00
#
_symmetry.space_group_name_H-M   'P 1'
#
loop_
_entity.id
_entity.type
_entity.pdbx_description
1 polymer ?
#
loop_
_entity_poly.entity_id
_entity_poly.type
_entity_poly.pdbx_seq_one_letter_code
_entity_poly.pdbx_strand_id
1 'polypeptide(L)'
;MSSKSTDTCGVAAGSTITLEWHEEDDRGSRGIEGEHWGPCLVYLAPLESNGEGSVWFKIFELGYDTKTKDWCIDVFNRQQGKLDIEIPSDIKQGAYLMRTEIIALHLAERVYGEDAKGGAEYYSNCAQLYIIGDGTAEPEGVAIPGVYDKNEPGIHFSLWDGFKSYPIPGPKLYTAGSLANTNNDNMVLDYVDDSSEIEKPSVVEKAPKPSRVSSKSNCVQRRRLRRRRAMERKHLRIKDDL
;
A
#
# COMPACT_ATOMS: atom_id res chain seq x y z
N MET A 1 16.06 2.12 7.55
CA MET A 1 16.34 3.55 7.30
C MET A 1 15.34 4.40 8.08
N SER A 2 15.68 4.86 9.28
CA SER A 2 14.84 5.80 10.03
C SER A 2 15.47 7.20 9.93
N SER A 3 14.80 8.10 9.20
CA SER A 3 15.23 9.50 9.14
C SER A 3 14.96 10.16 10.49
N LYS A 4 15.88 11.00 10.99
CA LYS A 4 15.77 11.71 12.29
C LYS A 4 14.58 12.69 12.42
N SER A 5 13.63 12.68 11.49
CA SER A 5 12.46 13.58 11.46
C SER A 5 11.28 12.92 10.74
N THR A 6 10.96 11.68 11.08
CA THR A 6 9.73 11.06 10.58
C THR A 6 8.60 11.33 11.59
N ASP A 7 7.66 12.19 11.21
CA ASP A 7 6.41 12.35 11.95
C ASP A 7 5.59 11.05 11.83
N THR A 8 4.99 10.61 12.94
CA THR A 8 4.11 9.43 12.97
C THR A 8 2.65 9.88 12.86
N CYS A 9 1.90 9.28 11.93
CA CYS A 9 0.49 9.61 11.71
C CYS A 9 -0.41 8.77 12.62
N GLY A 10 -1.22 9.40 13.49
CA GLY A 10 -2.25 8.68 14.25
C GLY A 10 -3.40 8.22 13.35
N VAL A 11 -3.72 6.93 13.36
CA VAL A 11 -4.76 6.31 12.52
C VAL A 11 -5.59 5.35 13.38
N ALA A 12 -6.91 5.32 13.22
CA ALA A 12 -7.74 4.35 13.94
C ALA A 12 -7.71 2.99 13.21
N ALA A 13 -7.66 1.89 13.95
CA ALA A 13 -7.93 0.57 13.39
C ALA A 13 -9.33 0.55 12.76
N GLY A 14 -9.50 -0.12 11.61
CA GLY A 14 -10.75 -0.14 10.84
C GLY A 14 -11.06 1.15 10.06
N SER A 15 -10.18 2.15 10.11
CA SER A 15 -10.35 3.37 9.30
C SER A 15 -9.68 3.24 7.94
N THR A 16 -10.18 4.01 6.98
CA THR A 16 -9.57 4.16 5.66
C THR A 16 -8.54 5.29 5.68
N ILE A 17 -7.36 5.02 5.14
CA ILE A 17 -6.35 6.01 4.79
C ILE A 17 -6.26 6.15 3.27
N THR A 18 -5.93 7.34 2.79
CA THR A 18 -5.67 7.57 1.37
C THR A 18 -4.17 7.71 1.15
N LEU A 19 -3.60 6.79 0.37
CA LEU A 19 -2.26 6.93 -0.19
C LEU A 19 -2.32 7.88 -1.38
N GLU A 20 -1.27 8.68 -1.59
CA GLU A 20 -1.15 9.55 -2.75
C GLU A 20 0.25 9.42 -3.35
N TRP A 21 0.30 8.88 -4.56
CA TRP A 21 1.48 8.84 -5.41
C TRP A 21 1.53 10.08 -6.30
N HIS A 22 2.73 10.55 -6.59
CA HIS A 22 2.96 11.66 -7.51
C HIS A 22 4.19 11.34 -8.35
N GLU A 23 4.13 11.64 -9.65
CA GLU A 23 5.24 11.45 -10.57
C GLU A 23 6.26 12.58 -10.44
N GLU A 24 5.74 13.81 -10.41
CA GLU A 24 6.52 15.03 -10.24
C GLU A 24 6.25 15.64 -8.87
N ASP A 25 6.91 16.74 -8.49
CA ASP A 25 6.66 17.44 -7.21
C ASP A 25 5.27 18.16 -7.16
N ASP A 26 4.30 17.74 -7.99
CA ASP A 26 2.92 18.24 -8.00
C ASP A 26 1.92 17.21 -7.45
N ARG A 27 0.94 17.70 -6.69
CA ARG A 27 -0.11 16.87 -6.06
C ARG A 27 -1.40 16.98 -6.84
N GLY A 28 -2.19 15.90 -6.83
CA GLY A 28 -3.47 15.86 -7.54
C GLY A 28 -3.36 15.69 -9.05
N SER A 29 -2.19 15.27 -9.54
CA SER A 29 -1.92 14.82 -10.91
C SER A 29 -1.90 13.28 -10.97
N ARG A 30 -1.51 12.70 -12.10
CA ARG A 30 -1.25 11.25 -12.19
C ARG A 30 -0.09 10.87 -11.25
N GLY A 31 -0.15 9.70 -10.64
CA GLY A 31 0.91 9.28 -9.73
C GLY A 31 2.08 8.58 -10.40
N ILE A 32 1.88 7.98 -11.58
CA ILE A 32 2.95 7.39 -12.40
C ILE A 32 2.62 7.50 -13.88
N GLU A 33 3.66 7.59 -14.72
CA GLU A 33 3.53 7.60 -16.17
C GLU A 33 2.97 6.30 -16.74
N GLY A 34 2.31 6.44 -17.88
CA GLY A 34 1.71 5.35 -18.64
C GLY A 34 2.70 4.21 -18.90
N GLU A 35 2.13 3.06 -19.23
CA GLU A 35 2.82 1.80 -19.51
C GLU A 35 3.48 1.09 -18.33
N HIS A 36 3.52 1.68 -17.12
CA HIS A 36 4.07 1.02 -15.93
C HIS A 36 3.15 -0.08 -15.33
N TRP A 37 2.21 -0.64 -16.08
CA TRP A 37 1.16 -1.55 -15.59
C TRP A 37 1.66 -2.62 -14.61
N GLY A 38 0.89 -2.82 -13.56
CA GLY A 38 1.19 -3.81 -12.53
C GLY A 38 0.40 -3.59 -11.24
N PRO A 39 0.65 -4.43 -10.22
CA PRO A 39 -0.09 -4.37 -8.97
C PRO A 39 0.35 -3.21 -8.06
N CYS A 40 -0.54 -2.83 -7.16
CA CYS A 40 -0.18 -2.10 -5.94
C CYS A 40 -0.37 -3.01 -4.72
N LEU A 41 0.59 -2.94 -3.80
CA LEU A 41 0.63 -3.74 -2.57
C LEU A 41 0.90 -2.82 -1.38
N VAL A 42 0.25 -3.11 -0.26
CA VAL A 42 0.54 -2.42 1.01
C VAL A 42 0.75 -3.44 2.11
N TYR A 43 1.83 -3.23 2.86
CA TYR A 43 2.22 -4.07 3.98
C TYR A 43 2.34 -3.23 5.25
N LEU A 44 2.07 -3.87 6.39
CA LEU A 44 2.40 -3.34 7.71
C LEU A 44 3.47 -4.21 8.37
N ALA A 45 4.31 -3.58 9.19
CA ALA A 45 5.22 -4.24 10.12
C ALA A 45 5.33 -3.40 11.40
N PRO A 46 5.54 -4.01 12.58
CA PRO A 46 5.77 -3.23 13.80
C PRO A 46 7.00 -2.33 13.66
N LEU A 47 6.94 -1.07 14.11
CA LEU A 47 8.00 -0.08 13.89
C LEU A 47 9.34 -0.51 14.51
N GLU A 48 9.29 -1.15 15.67
CA GLU A 48 10.45 -1.66 16.41
C GLU A 48 11.23 -2.74 15.64
N SER A 49 10.61 -3.41 14.67
CA SER A 49 11.30 -4.37 13.80
C SER A 49 12.28 -3.70 12.83
N ASN A 50 12.17 -2.38 12.63
CA ASN A 50 12.89 -1.64 11.58
C ASN A 50 12.68 -2.22 10.16
N GLY A 51 11.62 -3.03 9.97
CA GLY A 51 11.33 -3.73 8.72
C GLY A 51 12.21 -4.95 8.46
N GLU A 52 12.95 -5.43 9.46
CA GLU A 52 13.87 -6.55 9.34
C GLU A 52 13.24 -7.88 9.77
N GLY A 53 13.60 -8.95 9.07
CA GLY A 53 13.06 -10.29 9.32
C GLY A 53 11.64 -10.50 8.77
N SER A 54 10.99 -11.58 9.21
CA SER A 54 9.66 -11.99 8.75
C SER A 54 8.55 -11.20 9.46
N VAL A 55 8.44 -9.91 9.15
CA VAL A 55 7.60 -8.95 9.90
C VAL A 55 6.53 -8.26 9.07
N TRP A 56 6.58 -8.41 7.74
CA TRP A 56 5.66 -7.73 6.84
C TRP A 56 4.44 -8.58 6.55
N PHE A 57 3.25 -8.11 6.91
CA PHE A 57 1.99 -8.74 6.50
C PHE A 57 1.23 -7.82 5.54
N LYS A 58 0.64 -8.41 4.50
CA LYS A 58 -0.04 -7.69 3.42
C LYS A 58 -1.43 -7.27 3.88
N ILE A 59 -1.77 -5.99 3.80
CA ILE A 59 -3.09 -5.45 4.15
C ILE A 59 -3.88 -4.95 2.94
N PHE A 60 -3.24 -4.86 1.78
CA PHE A 60 -3.88 -4.46 0.54
C PHE A 60 -3.17 -5.09 -0.65
N GLU A 61 -3.97 -5.50 -1.64
CA GLU A 61 -3.52 -5.80 -2.99
C GLU A 61 -4.55 -5.38 -4.02
N LEU A 62 -4.07 -4.85 -5.13
CA LEU A 62 -4.86 -4.61 -6.32
C LEU A 62 -4.01 -4.96 -7.54
N GLY A 63 -4.42 -5.99 -8.28
CA GLY A 63 -3.73 -6.49 -9.47
C GLY A 63 -4.44 -6.09 -10.76
N TYR A 64 -4.59 -7.07 -11.67
CA TYR A 64 -5.32 -6.91 -12.93
C TYR A 64 -6.79 -7.33 -12.78
N ASP A 65 -7.72 -6.43 -13.11
CA ASP A 65 -9.15 -6.75 -13.16
C ASP A 65 -9.52 -7.31 -14.55
N THR A 66 -9.92 -8.58 -14.59
CA THR A 66 -10.25 -9.26 -15.85
C THR A 66 -11.52 -8.75 -16.53
N LYS A 67 -12.41 -8.06 -15.80
CA LYS A 67 -13.67 -7.47 -16.29
C LYS A 67 -13.44 -6.08 -16.85
N THR A 68 -12.78 -5.20 -16.09
CA THR A 68 -12.54 -3.82 -16.52
C THR A 68 -11.31 -3.66 -17.41
N LYS A 69 -10.41 -4.66 -17.37
CA LYS A 69 -9.09 -4.64 -18.03
C LYS A 69 -8.12 -3.62 -17.44
N ASP A 70 -8.41 -3.13 -16.24
CA ASP A 70 -7.56 -2.18 -15.53
C ASP A 70 -6.51 -2.88 -14.67
N TRP A 71 -5.36 -2.25 -14.55
CA TRP A 71 -4.40 -2.48 -13.48
C TRP A 71 -4.61 -1.49 -12.33
N CYS A 72 -3.95 -1.72 -11.19
CA CYS A 72 -3.96 -0.76 -10.09
C CYS A 72 -3.57 0.66 -10.55
N ILE A 73 -2.57 0.76 -11.43
CA ILE A 73 -2.09 2.03 -11.97
C ILE A 73 -3.19 2.80 -12.69
N ASP A 74 -4.01 2.11 -13.48
CA ASP A 74 -5.15 2.75 -14.16
C ASP A 74 -6.15 3.29 -13.13
N VAL A 75 -6.39 2.55 -12.04
CA VAL A 75 -7.29 2.94 -10.97
C VAL A 75 -6.78 4.19 -10.23
N PHE A 76 -5.56 4.19 -9.70
CA PHE A 76 -5.10 5.33 -8.90
C PHE A 76 -4.76 6.55 -9.75
N ASN A 77 -4.34 6.39 -11.01
CA ASN A 77 -4.14 7.52 -11.92
C ASN A 77 -5.46 8.23 -12.24
N ARG A 78 -6.57 7.49 -12.43
CA ARG A 78 -7.92 8.09 -12.54
C ARG A 78 -8.34 8.84 -11.27
N GLN A 79 -7.79 8.46 -10.12
CA GLN A 79 -8.02 9.11 -8.84
C GLN A 79 -6.93 10.12 -8.47
N GLN A 80 -6.16 10.62 -9.44
CA GLN A 80 -5.13 11.63 -9.22
C GLN A 80 -4.04 11.18 -8.22
N GLY A 81 -3.49 9.99 -8.46
CA GLY A 81 -2.45 9.43 -7.59
C GLY A 81 -2.99 8.68 -6.38
N LYS A 82 -4.30 8.67 -6.15
CA LYS A 82 -4.88 8.26 -4.87
C LYS A 82 -5.35 6.83 -4.84
N LEU A 83 -5.13 6.19 -3.70
CA LEU A 83 -5.61 4.84 -3.42
C LEU A 83 -6.07 4.75 -1.96
N ASP A 84 -7.31 4.35 -1.76
CA ASP A 84 -7.90 4.17 -0.43
C ASP A 84 -7.58 2.77 0.12
N ILE A 85 -7.05 2.73 1.33
CA ILE A 85 -6.59 1.52 2.02
C ILE A 85 -7.28 1.43 3.37
N GLU A 86 -7.91 0.29 3.65
CA GLU A 86 -8.47 0.01 4.97
C GLU A 86 -7.37 -0.50 5.91
N ILE A 87 -7.24 0.11 7.08
CA ILE A 87 -6.42 -0.43 8.15
C ILE A 87 -7.21 -1.54 8.84
N PRO A 88 -6.66 -2.75 9.01
CA PRO A 88 -7.38 -3.82 9.68
C PRO A 88 -7.90 -3.39 11.06
N SER A 89 -9.13 -3.81 11.40
CA SER A 89 -9.79 -3.37 12.64
C SER A 89 -9.31 -4.10 13.90
N ASP A 90 -8.72 -5.28 13.74
CA ASP A 90 -8.39 -6.20 14.83
C ASP A 90 -6.90 -6.28 15.18
N ILE A 91 -6.04 -5.59 14.43
CA ILE A 91 -4.60 -5.54 14.70
C ILE A 91 -4.30 -4.79 15.98
N LYS A 92 -3.26 -5.25 16.66
CA LYS A 92 -2.76 -4.65 17.89
C LYS A 92 -2.48 -3.15 17.72
N GLN A 93 -2.89 -2.36 18.70
CA GLN A 93 -2.48 -0.96 18.76
C GLN A 93 -0.96 -0.83 18.88
N GLY A 94 -0.37 0.11 18.16
CA GLY A 94 1.08 0.32 18.21
C GLY A 94 1.61 1.23 17.11
N ALA A 95 2.94 1.39 17.11
CA ALA A 95 3.64 2.07 16.02
C ALA A 95 3.96 1.05 14.91
N TYR A 96 3.65 1.40 13.67
CA TYR A 96 3.86 0.54 12.50
C TYR A 96 4.63 1.28 11.40
N LEU A 97 5.44 0.53 10.66
CA LEU A 97 5.84 0.89 9.31
C LEU A 97 4.76 0.43 8.34
N MET A 98 4.33 1.33 7.46
CA MET A 98 3.50 1.00 6.31
C MET A 98 4.36 1.08 5.05
N ARG A 99 4.57 -0.05 4.39
CA ARG A 99 5.28 -0.13 3.12
C ARG A 99 4.29 -0.20 1.97
N THR A 100 4.33 0.78 1.08
CA THR A 100 3.55 0.81 -0.16
C THR A 100 4.45 0.41 -1.31
N GLU A 101 3.95 -0.38 -2.24
CA GLU A 101 4.73 -0.89 -3.37
C GLU A 101 3.89 -0.91 -4.64
N ILE A 102 4.48 -0.42 -5.74
CA ILE A 102 4.02 -0.67 -7.10
C ILE A 102 5.09 -1.54 -7.76
N ILE A 103 4.65 -2.60 -8.45
CA ILE A 103 5.53 -3.45 -9.25
C ILE A 103 5.20 -3.18 -10.72
N ALA A 104 6.05 -2.48 -11.46
CA ALA A 104 5.81 -2.22 -12.88
C ALA A 104 6.34 -3.38 -13.74
N LEU A 105 5.50 -3.86 -14.67
CA LEU A 105 5.71 -5.13 -15.38
C LEU A 105 6.09 -4.97 -16.85
N HIS A 106 6.29 -3.75 -17.34
CA HIS A 106 6.54 -3.48 -18.77
C HIS A 106 7.80 -4.16 -19.32
N LEU A 107 8.76 -4.50 -18.45
CA LEU A 107 9.98 -5.26 -18.78
C LEU A 107 10.05 -6.62 -18.06
N ALA A 108 8.96 -7.03 -17.41
CA ALA A 108 8.93 -8.22 -16.55
C ALA A 108 8.88 -9.55 -17.31
N GLU A 109 8.77 -9.56 -18.65
CA GLU A 109 9.00 -10.77 -19.46
C GLU A 109 10.47 -11.23 -19.43
N ARG A 110 11.36 -10.37 -18.94
CA ARG A 110 12.79 -10.61 -18.77
C ARG A 110 13.11 -10.68 -17.29
N VAL A 111 14.19 -11.38 -16.95
CA VAL A 111 14.59 -11.59 -15.56
C VAL A 111 15.79 -10.69 -15.23
N TYR A 112 15.65 -9.87 -14.19
CA TYR A 112 16.76 -9.04 -13.70
C TYR A 112 17.95 -9.92 -13.27
N GLY A 113 19.15 -9.48 -13.65
CA GLY A 113 20.39 -10.24 -13.45
C GLY A 113 20.71 -11.25 -14.56
N GLU A 114 19.74 -11.57 -15.42
CA GLU A 114 19.96 -12.31 -16.67
C GLU A 114 19.95 -11.35 -17.86
N ASP A 115 19.02 -10.40 -17.89
CA ASP A 115 19.08 -9.20 -18.73
C ASP A 115 19.21 -7.96 -17.83
N ALA A 116 20.32 -7.23 -17.97
CA ALA A 116 20.58 -6.00 -17.21
C ALA A 116 19.63 -4.84 -17.54
N LYS A 117 18.86 -4.95 -18.64
CA LYS A 117 17.86 -3.97 -19.08
C LYS A 117 16.43 -4.48 -18.90
N GLY A 118 16.24 -5.57 -18.19
CA GLY A 118 14.95 -6.23 -18.01
C GLY A 118 14.64 -6.55 -16.55
N GLY A 119 13.40 -6.96 -16.29
CA GLY A 119 12.90 -7.27 -14.95
C GLY A 119 11.70 -6.43 -14.54
N ALA A 120 10.99 -6.92 -13.53
CA ALA A 120 10.00 -6.12 -12.82
C ALA A 120 10.67 -4.96 -12.07
N GLU A 121 10.07 -3.78 -12.11
CA GLU A 121 10.56 -2.59 -11.40
C GLU A 121 9.74 -2.36 -10.13
N TYR A 122 10.42 -2.12 -9.00
CA TYR A 122 9.77 -1.97 -7.70
C TYR A 122 9.84 -0.52 -7.21
N TYR A 123 8.70 0.16 -7.18
CA TYR A 123 8.56 1.48 -6.59
C TYR A 123 8.02 1.31 -5.18
N SER A 124 8.88 1.42 -4.17
CA SER A 124 8.49 1.24 -2.77
C SER A 124 8.77 2.45 -1.90
N ASN A 125 7.83 2.76 -1.02
CA ASN A 125 7.91 3.85 -0.05
C ASN A 125 7.44 3.36 1.31
N CYS A 126 7.95 3.97 2.38
CA CYS A 126 7.51 3.67 3.75
C CYS A 126 6.99 4.93 4.45
N ALA A 127 5.91 4.77 5.22
CA ALA A 127 5.39 5.76 6.16
C ALA A 127 5.35 5.18 7.57
N GLN A 128 5.34 6.06 8.58
CA GLN A 128 5.17 5.66 9.99
C GLN A 128 3.75 5.98 10.44
N LEU A 129 3.06 4.98 10.97
CA LEU A 129 1.73 5.09 11.54
C LEU A 129 1.76 4.79 13.02
N TYR A 130 0.85 5.40 13.78
CA TYR A 130 0.50 4.97 15.13
C TYR A 130 -0.97 4.55 15.09
N ILE A 131 -1.20 3.25 15.12
CA ILE A 131 -2.53 2.64 14.99
C ILE A 131 -3.16 2.62 16.38
N ILE A 132 -4.38 3.16 16.50
CA ILE A 132 -5.15 3.29 17.73
C ILE A 132 -6.35 2.34 17.64
N GLY A 133 -6.53 1.49 18.63
CA GLY A 133 -7.59 0.49 18.66
C GLY A 133 -7.46 -0.44 19.87
N ASP A 134 -8.39 -1.37 19.98
CA ASP A 134 -8.46 -2.41 21.02
C ASP A 134 -8.16 -3.82 20.49
N GLY A 135 -7.81 -3.92 19.20
CA GLY A 135 -7.36 -5.14 18.56
C GLY A 135 -6.15 -5.77 19.27
N THR A 136 -5.99 -7.07 19.07
CA THR A 136 -4.92 -7.88 19.66
C THR A 136 -4.21 -8.77 18.65
N ALA A 137 -4.64 -8.76 17.38
CA ALA A 137 -4.06 -9.59 16.35
C ALA A 137 -2.62 -9.16 16.05
N GLU A 138 -1.74 -10.16 15.95
CA GLU A 138 -0.35 -10.05 15.53
C GLU A 138 -0.15 -10.97 14.32
N PRO A 139 -0.46 -10.51 13.10
CA PRO A 139 -0.39 -11.36 11.91
C PRO A 139 1.05 -11.83 11.64
N GLU A 140 1.21 -13.09 11.24
CA GLU A 140 2.50 -13.60 10.79
C GLU A 140 2.96 -12.86 9.52
N GLY A 141 4.23 -12.47 9.50
CA GLY A 141 4.82 -11.71 8.41
C GLY A 141 5.75 -12.52 7.50
N VAL A 142 6.19 -11.88 6.43
CA VAL A 142 7.25 -12.32 5.52
C VAL A 142 8.42 -11.35 5.54
N ALA A 143 9.58 -11.78 5.03
CA ALA A 143 10.75 -10.93 4.91
C ALA A 143 10.75 -10.15 3.59
N ILE A 144 11.08 -8.85 3.66
CA ILE A 144 11.29 -8.01 2.48
C ILE A 144 12.65 -7.31 2.68
N PRO A 145 13.73 -7.70 1.97
CA PRO A 145 13.79 -8.69 0.89
C PRO A 145 13.60 -10.14 1.35
N GLY A 146 13.20 -11.02 0.43
CA GLY A 146 13.09 -12.47 0.65
C GLY A 146 11.76 -13.09 0.19
N VAL A 147 10.69 -12.30 0.17
CA VAL A 147 9.35 -12.76 -0.22
C VAL A 147 9.22 -13.04 -1.73
N TYR A 148 9.91 -12.28 -2.59
CA TYR A 148 9.77 -12.37 -4.04
C TYR A 148 10.85 -13.25 -4.65
N ASP A 149 10.43 -14.20 -5.49
CA ASP A 149 11.31 -14.96 -6.37
C ASP A 149 11.27 -14.33 -7.76
N LYS A 150 12.44 -14.01 -8.32
CA LYS A 150 12.54 -13.36 -9.64
C LYS A 150 11.91 -14.17 -10.78
N ASN A 151 11.73 -15.48 -10.60
CA ASN A 151 11.13 -16.40 -11.57
C ASN A 151 9.67 -16.75 -11.24
N GLU A 152 9.09 -16.22 -10.15
CA GLU A 152 7.69 -16.52 -9.84
C GLU A 152 6.76 -15.86 -10.87
N PRO A 153 5.58 -16.45 -11.15
CA PRO A 153 4.70 -15.98 -12.22
C PRO A 153 4.23 -14.53 -12.11
N GLY A 154 4.23 -13.96 -10.90
CA GLY A 154 3.86 -12.56 -10.67
C GLY A 154 4.99 -11.56 -10.91
N ILE A 155 6.24 -12.03 -10.94
CA ILE A 155 7.45 -11.21 -11.10
C ILE A 155 8.10 -11.42 -12.47
N HIS A 156 8.17 -12.66 -12.97
CA HIS A 156 8.48 -12.98 -14.36
C HIS A 156 7.17 -13.12 -15.12
N PHE A 157 6.69 -12.01 -15.67
CA PHE A 157 5.36 -11.90 -16.25
C PHE A 157 5.38 -11.14 -17.58
N SER A 158 4.79 -11.72 -18.62
CA SER A 158 4.64 -11.07 -19.92
C SER A 158 3.27 -10.39 -20.05
N LEU A 159 3.28 -9.06 -20.16
CA LEU A 159 2.10 -8.28 -20.53
C LEU A 159 1.72 -8.47 -22.01
N TRP A 160 2.63 -9.02 -22.81
CA TRP A 160 2.56 -8.99 -24.27
C TRP A 160 2.06 -10.31 -24.87
N ASP A 161 2.12 -11.40 -24.11
CA ASP A 161 1.80 -12.76 -24.57
C ASP A 161 0.34 -13.19 -24.28
N GLY A 162 -0.62 -12.25 -24.38
CA GLY A 162 -2.05 -12.58 -24.32
C GLY A 162 -2.51 -13.17 -22.98
N PHE A 163 -1.99 -12.66 -21.86
CA PHE A 163 -2.36 -13.09 -20.51
C PHE A 163 -3.86 -12.90 -20.24
N LYS A 164 -4.42 -13.77 -19.40
CA LYS A 164 -5.85 -13.74 -19.01
C LYS A 164 -6.09 -13.25 -17.60
N SER A 165 -5.10 -13.44 -16.74
CA SER A 165 -5.13 -13.10 -15.33
C SER A 165 -3.71 -12.82 -14.86
N TYR A 166 -3.58 -12.10 -13.77
CA TYR A 166 -2.30 -11.80 -13.15
C TYR A 166 -2.21 -12.42 -11.76
N PRO A 167 -1.23 -13.30 -11.48
CA PRO A 167 -0.99 -13.82 -10.15
C PRO A 167 -0.24 -12.79 -9.31
N ILE A 168 -0.93 -12.12 -8.39
CA ILE A 168 -0.31 -11.12 -7.50
C ILE A 168 0.75 -11.82 -6.62
N PRO A 169 1.99 -11.32 -6.56
CA PRO A 169 3.06 -11.95 -5.80
C PRO A 169 2.94 -11.69 -4.30
N GLY A 170 3.73 -12.42 -3.51
CA GLY A 170 3.83 -12.25 -2.05
C GLY A 170 2.80 -13.05 -1.24
N PRO A 171 2.72 -12.82 0.08
CA PRO A 171 1.83 -13.58 0.96
C PRO A 171 0.36 -13.31 0.63
N LYS A 172 -0.51 -14.17 1.15
CA LYS A 172 -1.96 -13.90 1.13
C LYS A 172 -2.28 -12.58 1.83
N LEU A 173 -3.31 -11.90 1.33
CA LEU A 173 -3.90 -10.74 1.97
C LEU A 173 -4.39 -11.09 3.39
N TYR A 174 -3.97 -10.33 4.39
CA TYR A 174 -4.52 -10.40 5.73
C TYR A 174 -5.91 -9.75 5.74
N THR A 175 -6.89 -10.42 6.34
CA THR A 175 -8.23 -9.87 6.58
C THR A 175 -8.58 -10.02 8.04
N ALA A 176 -9.20 -8.99 8.63
CA ALA A 176 -9.58 -9.01 10.04
C ALA A 176 -10.49 -10.22 10.34
N GLY A 177 -10.26 -10.88 11.48
CA GLY A 177 -10.95 -12.12 11.84
C GLY A 177 -10.40 -13.39 11.17
N SER A 178 -9.39 -13.27 10.30
CA SER A 178 -8.63 -14.44 9.85
C SER A 178 -7.84 -15.02 11.02
N LEU A 179 -8.15 -16.24 11.43
CA LEU A 179 -7.29 -17.01 12.33
C LEU A 179 -5.94 -17.23 11.62
N ALA A 180 -4.83 -17.09 12.34
CA ALA A 180 -3.50 -17.43 11.82
C ALA A 180 -3.55 -18.85 11.21
N ASN A 181 -3.14 -18.98 9.95
CA ASN A 181 -3.20 -20.24 9.19
C ASN A 181 -2.39 -21.34 9.91
N THR A 182 -3.03 -22.16 10.75
CA THR A 182 -2.54 -23.51 11.00
C THR A 182 -2.88 -24.35 9.77
N ASN A 183 -1.86 -24.73 9.00
CA ASN A 183 -2.01 -25.71 7.93
C ASN A 183 -2.68 -26.98 8.47
N ASN A 184 -3.95 -27.19 8.15
CA ASN A 184 -4.53 -28.51 8.01
C ASN A 184 -5.77 -28.43 7.13
N ASP A 185 -5.76 -29.28 6.10
CA ASP A 185 -6.90 -29.54 5.24
C ASP A 185 -8.15 -29.93 6.04
N ASN A 186 -9.30 -29.62 5.44
CA ASN A 186 -10.68 -29.84 5.89
C ASN A 186 -11.21 -28.92 7.00
N MET A 187 -11.82 -27.81 6.57
CA MET A 187 -13.02 -27.31 7.24
C MET A 187 -14.12 -27.10 6.21
N VAL A 188 -15.09 -28.02 6.24
CA VAL A 188 -16.36 -27.92 5.53
C VAL A 188 -17.08 -26.68 6.07
N LEU A 189 -17.36 -25.71 5.21
CA LEU A 189 -18.27 -24.61 5.52
C LEU A 189 -19.69 -25.19 5.45
N ASP A 190 -20.21 -25.65 6.59
CA ASP A 190 -21.63 -25.97 6.73
C ASP A 190 -22.42 -24.65 6.71
N TYR A 191 -22.96 -24.34 5.53
CA TYR A 191 -24.04 -23.38 5.36
C TYR A 191 -25.31 -24.00 5.93
N VAL A 192 -25.75 -23.57 7.11
CA VAL A 192 -27.07 -23.92 7.63
C VAL A 192 -28.07 -22.88 7.14
N ASP A 193 -28.88 -23.31 6.18
CA ASP A 193 -30.13 -22.69 5.76
C ASP A 193 -31.18 -22.92 6.86
N ASP A 194 -31.67 -21.85 7.48
CA ASP A 194 -32.84 -21.92 8.35
C ASP A 194 -33.83 -20.81 7.98
N SER A 195 -34.70 -21.16 7.05
CA SER A 195 -35.95 -20.48 6.79
C SER A 195 -36.98 -20.85 7.86
N SER A 196 -37.26 -19.96 8.80
CA SER A 196 -38.56 -19.94 9.47
C SER A 196 -39.00 -18.53 9.88
N GLU A 197 -40.21 -18.18 9.47
CA GLU A 197 -40.94 -16.95 9.75
C GLU A 197 -41.41 -16.89 11.21
N ILE A 198 -41.23 -15.76 11.92
CA ILE A 198 -42.08 -15.35 13.05
C ILE A 198 -42.29 -13.82 13.06
N GLU A 199 -43.53 -13.43 13.37
CA GLU A 199 -44.23 -12.15 13.25
C GLU A 199 -43.71 -10.93 14.06
N LYS A 200 -44.10 -9.72 13.60
CA LYS A 200 -43.97 -8.41 14.30
C LYS A 200 -45.04 -8.23 15.39
N PRO A 201 -44.77 -7.57 16.55
CA PRO A 201 -45.03 -6.11 16.72
C PRO A 201 -44.05 -5.40 17.72
N SER A 202 -43.53 -4.17 17.50
CA SER A 202 -44.06 -2.79 17.68
C SER A 202 -43.62 -2.05 18.99
N VAL A 203 -42.94 -0.89 18.81
CA VAL A 203 -42.98 0.39 19.58
C VAL A 203 -42.01 0.64 20.80
N VAL A 204 -41.08 1.59 20.55
CA VAL A 204 -40.51 2.69 21.39
C VAL A 204 -39.49 2.39 22.51
N GLU A 205 -38.25 2.88 22.35
CA GLU A 205 -37.70 4.05 23.08
C GLU A 205 -36.40 4.57 22.45
N LYS A 206 -36.16 5.89 22.49
CA LYS A 206 -34.98 6.58 21.94
C LYS A 206 -33.80 6.52 22.92
N ALA A 207 -32.60 6.23 22.41
CA ALA A 207 -31.32 6.43 23.11
C ALA A 207 -30.28 7.10 22.18
N PRO A 208 -29.25 7.77 22.72
CA PRO A 208 -28.74 9.03 22.20
C PRO A 208 -27.66 8.93 21.12
N LYS A 209 -27.54 9.99 20.31
CA LYS A 209 -26.50 10.19 19.29
C LYS A 209 -25.09 10.13 19.90
N PRO A 210 -24.17 9.29 19.38
CA PRO A 210 -22.76 9.46 19.67
C PRO A 210 -22.24 10.73 18.98
N SER A 211 -21.53 11.53 19.76
CA SER A 211 -20.89 12.78 19.36
C SER A 211 -19.79 12.54 18.33
N ARG A 212 -19.82 13.36 17.28
CA ARG A 212 -18.84 13.42 16.19
C ARG A 212 -17.45 13.78 16.73
N VAL A 213 -16.56 12.79 16.84
CA VAL A 213 -15.12 13.06 17.00
C VAL A 213 -14.57 13.44 15.63
N SER A 214 -14.17 14.70 15.46
CA SER A 214 -13.49 15.14 14.24
C SER A 214 -12.00 14.82 14.33
N SER A 215 -11.57 13.68 13.78
CA SER A 215 -10.14 13.46 13.51
C SER A 215 -9.75 14.18 12.21
N LYS A 216 -9.51 15.48 12.30
CA LYS A 216 -8.80 16.21 11.24
C LYS A 216 -7.30 16.13 11.49
N SER A 217 -6.71 14.95 11.33
CA SER A 217 -5.25 14.81 11.22
C SER A 217 -4.90 14.52 9.77
N ASN A 218 -4.82 15.57 8.95
CA ASN A 218 -4.22 15.47 7.62
C ASN A 218 -2.71 15.26 7.81
N CYS A 219 -2.26 14.01 7.80
CA CYS A 219 -0.84 13.70 7.83
C CYS A 219 -0.26 13.97 6.44
N VAL A 220 0.30 15.17 6.26
CA VAL A 220 1.02 15.56 5.03
C VAL A 220 2.49 15.51 5.37
N GLN A 221 3.27 14.70 4.65
CA GLN A 221 4.74 14.77 4.73
C GLN A 221 5.18 16.18 4.29
N ARG A 222 5.46 17.06 5.26
CA ARG A 222 5.97 18.41 4.98
C ARG A 222 7.49 18.36 4.79
N ARG A 223 7.96 18.42 3.55
CA ARG A 223 9.39 18.69 3.26
C ARG A 223 9.75 20.12 3.70
N ARG A 224 10.85 20.26 4.44
CA ARG A 224 11.45 21.57 4.74
C ARG A 224 11.96 22.20 3.45
N LEU A 225 11.43 23.38 3.09
CA LEU A 225 11.95 24.22 2.02
C LEU A 225 13.44 24.57 2.31
N ARG A 226 14.37 23.92 1.61
CA ARG A 226 15.75 24.43 1.50
C ARG A 226 15.70 25.71 0.67
N ARG A 227 15.86 26.87 1.32
CA ARG A 227 16.02 28.18 0.66
C ARG A 227 17.19 28.10 -0.33
N ARG A 228 16.90 28.08 -1.64
CA ARG A 228 17.91 28.37 -2.68
C ARG A 228 18.35 29.82 -2.52
N ARG A 229 19.60 30.05 -2.10
CA ARG A 229 20.25 31.35 -2.31
C ARG A 229 20.55 31.47 -3.80
N ALA A 230 19.89 32.42 -4.46
CA ALA A 230 20.25 32.86 -5.79
C ALA A 230 21.69 33.40 -5.76
N MET A 231 22.57 32.89 -6.62
CA MET A 231 23.85 33.53 -6.90
C MET A 231 23.66 34.38 -8.15
N GLU A 232 23.66 35.69 -7.91
CA GLU A 232 23.45 36.78 -8.85
C GLU A 232 24.62 36.85 -9.85
N ARG A 233 24.30 36.96 -11.15
CA ARG A 233 25.27 37.22 -12.21
C ARG A 233 25.89 38.60 -12.01
N LYS A 234 27.19 38.68 -11.74
CA LYS A 234 27.98 39.89 -12.02
C LYS A 234 28.87 39.65 -13.24
N HIS A 235 28.53 40.38 -14.30
CA HIS A 235 29.41 40.73 -15.41
C HIS A 235 30.73 41.32 -14.86
N LEU A 236 31.86 40.82 -15.35
CA LEU A 236 33.06 41.63 -15.48
C LEU A 236 33.85 41.18 -16.71
N ARG A 237 33.86 42.07 -17.71
CA ARG A 237 34.86 42.14 -18.78
C ARG A 237 36.23 42.42 -18.16
N ILE A 238 37.26 41.71 -18.60
CA ILE A 238 38.63 42.23 -18.64
C ILE A 238 39.19 41.92 -20.03
N LYS A 239 39.73 42.96 -20.67
CA LYS A 239 40.44 42.96 -21.94
C LYS A 239 41.89 42.49 -21.73
N ASP A 240 42.44 41.89 -22.78
CA ASP A 240 43.82 41.72 -23.24
C ASP A 240 44.95 42.40 -22.45
N ASP A 241 46.06 41.68 -22.20
CA ASP A 241 47.38 42.00 -22.78
C ASP A 241 48.48 40.97 -22.38
N LEU A 242 49.34 40.67 -23.36
CA LEU A 242 50.54 39.79 -23.45
C LEU A 242 50.35 38.32 -23.83
#